data_AF-A0A1W0CCM3-F1
#
_entry.id   AF-A0A1W0CCM3-F1
#
_cell.length_a   1.000
_cell.length_b   1.000
_cell.length_c   1.000
_cell.angle_alpha   90.00
_cell.angle_beta   90.00
_cell.angle_gamma   90.00
#
_symmetry.space_group_name_H-M   'P 1'
#
loop_
_entity.id
_entity.type
_entity.pdbx_description
1 polymer ?
#
loop_
_entity_poly.entity_id
_entity_poly.type
_entity_poly.pdbx_seq_one_letter_code
_entity_poly.pdbx_strand_id
1 'polypeptide(L)'
;MTQAAEWTLLSPVLSASTLTKGLPLTGRESLKSGKGQLKQRWEIKGGRQVMGSLETIGNQQGDLINLGGQCREFDKQGMELKPAPWPKTSFCHRFFVRLMANTVQQPDAVASLMLAGAQRAATSSFRMEQGDISIELASDGYFFMRRVSRIGQ
;
A
#
# COMPACT_ATOMS: atom_id res chain seq x y z
N MET A 1 -16.75 -17.40 -7.19
CA MET A 1 -16.21 -17.53 -5.82
C MET A 1 -14.71 -17.57 -5.96
N THR A 2 -14.01 -16.47 -5.67
CA THR A 2 -12.54 -16.42 -5.79
C THR A 2 -11.98 -17.04 -4.52
N GLN A 3 -11.37 -18.21 -4.64
CA GLN A 3 -10.66 -18.86 -3.55
C GLN A 3 -9.63 -17.87 -3.01
N ALA A 4 -9.78 -17.44 -1.75
CA ALA A 4 -8.78 -16.62 -1.10
C ALA A 4 -7.48 -17.44 -1.11
N ALA A 5 -6.47 -17.00 -1.86
CA ALA A 5 -5.15 -17.59 -1.72
C ALA A 5 -4.79 -17.50 -0.24
N GLU A 6 -4.40 -18.60 0.40
CA GLU A 6 -3.96 -18.52 1.79
C GLU A 6 -2.66 -17.70 1.81
N TRP A 7 -2.70 -16.56 2.52
CA TRP A 7 -1.53 -15.72 2.73
C TRP A 7 -1.39 -15.46 4.23
N THR A 8 -0.13 -15.35 4.68
CA THR A 8 0.16 -15.22 6.11
C THR A 8 0.78 -13.86 6.39
N LEU A 9 0.26 -13.18 7.40
CA LEU A 9 0.85 -11.95 7.93
C LEU A 9 2.16 -12.25 8.66
N LEU A 10 3.12 -11.33 8.57
CA LEU A 10 4.32 -11.35 9.41
C LEU A 10 4.00 -10.96 10.86
N SER A 11 2.94 -10.16 11.06
CA SER A 11 2.52 -9.63 12.35
C SER A 11 1.00 -9.40 12.36
N PRO A 12 0.32 -9.64 13.49
CA PRO A 12 -1.11 -9.30 13.64
C PRO A 12 -1.36 -7.80 13.83
N VAL A 13 -0.31 -6.98 13.99
CA VAL A 13 -0.39 -5.52 14.17
C VAL A 13 0.31 -4.78 13.03
N LEU A 14 -0.23 -3.61 12.67
CA LEU A 14 0.33 -2.73 11.64
C LEU A 14 1.29 -1.72 12.28
N SER A 15 2.58 -2.05 12.38
CA SER A 15 3.57 -1.11 12.93
C SER A 15 4.14 -0.19 11.85
N ALA A 16 4.11 1.13 12.07
CA ALA A 16 4.67 2.11 11.14
C ALA A 16 6.15 1.87 10.85
N SER A 17 6.95 1.59 11.89
CA SER A 17 8.39 1.35 11.73
C SER A 17 8.69 0.07 10.95
N THR A 18 7.83 -0.94 11.06
CA THR A 18 7.96 -2.20 10.32
C THR A 18 7.55 -2.00 8.87
N LEU A 19 6.36 -1.44 8.64
CA LEU A 19 5.79 -1.28 7.30
C LEU A 19 6.60 -0.32 6.42
N THR A 20 7.21 0.70 7.01
CA THR A 20 8.04 1.69 6.28
C THR A 20 9.51 1.28 6.14
N LYS A 21 9.92 0.16 6.76
CA LYS A 21 11.33 -0.25 6.83
C LYS A 21 11.93 -0.45 5.43
N GLY A 22 13.01 0.26 5.16
CA GLY A 22 13.77 0.14 3.91
C GLY A 22 13.01 0.59 2.66
N LEU A 23 11.82 1.22 2.80
CA LEU A 23 11.15 1.85 1.69
C LEU A 23 11.86 3.16 1.32
N PRO A 24 11.93 3.52 0.03
CA PRO A 24 12.55 4.76 -0.42
C PRO A 24 11.63 5.95 -0.12
N LEU A 25 11.58 6.36 1.14
CA LEU A 25 10.72 7.44 1.63
C LEU A 25 11.55 8.68 2.00
N THR A 26 11.01 9.86 1.76
CA THR A 26 11.62 11.15 2.12
C THR A 26 10.57 12.12 2.66
N GLY A 27 11.01 13.27 3.19
CA GLY A 27 10.11 14.35 3.59
C GLY A 27 9.08 13.92 4.62
N ARG A 28 9.51 13.28 5.71
CA ARG A 28 8.58 12.83 6.76
C ARG A 28 7.92 14.04 7.42
N GLU A 29 6.60 14.08 7.37
CA GLU A 29 5.77 15.07 8.04
C GLU A 29 4.90 14.41 9.10
N SER A 30 4.69 15.12 10.22
CA SER A 30 3.74 14.74 11.26
C SER A 30 2.53 15.68 11.20
N LEU A 31 1.35 15.10 11.03
CA LEU A 31 0.09 15.78 10.78
C LEU A 31 -1.01 15.21 11.68
N LYS A 32 -2.21 15.78 11.56
CA LYS A 32 -3.45 15.23 12.11
C LYS A 32 -4.34 14.73 10.98
N SER A 33 -4.98 13.58 11.17
CA SER A 33 -6.03 13.12 10.27
C SER A 33 -7.30 13.97 10.44
N GLY A 34 -8.28 13.83 9.54
CA GLY A 34 -9.58 14.51 9.66
C GLY A 34 -10.34 14.17 10.96
N LYS A 35 -9.93 13.12 11.66
CA LYS A 35 -10.47 12.69 12.96
C LYS A 35 -9.55 13.02 14.15
N GLY A 36 -8.53 13.87 13.95
CA GLY A 36 -7.61 14.27 15.01
C GLY A 36 -6.59 13.22 15.46
N GLN A 37 -6.54 12.07 14.79
CA GLN A 37 -5.54 11.03 15.06
C GLN A 37 -4.17 11.45 14.52
N LEU A 38 -3.10 10.95 15.14
CA LEU A 38 -1.75 11.15 14.61
C LEU A 38 -1.64 10.54 13.21
N LYS A 39 -1.12 11.35 12.27
CA LYS A 39 -0.82 10.96 10.90
C LYS A 39 0.66 11.23 10.62
N GLN A 40 1.36 10.28 10.02
CA GLN A 40 2.67 10.52 9.43
C GLN A 40 2.57 10.36 7.92
N ARG A 41 3.17 11.27 7.17
CA ARG A 41 3.21 11.24 5.70
C ARG A 41 4.65 11.32 5.20
N TRP A 42 4.91 10.63 4.10
CA TRP A 42 6.16 10.65 3.36
C TRP A 42 5.89 10.79 1.87
N GLU A 43 6.86 11.35 1.16
CA GLU A 43 6.97 11.22 -0.29
C GLU A 43 7.70 9.93 -0.66
N ILE A 44 7.29 9.32 -1.77
CA ILE A 44 7.98 8.14 -2.33
C ILE A 44 9.08 8.62 -3.28
N LYS A 45 10.34 8.36 -2.93
CA LYS A 45 11.53 8.76 -3.69
C LYS A 45 11.83 7.78 -4.82
N GLY A 46 11.21 7.96 -5.98
CA GLY A 46 11.38 7.11 -7.16
C GLY A 46 12.03 7.77 -8.39
N GLY A 47 12.51 9.01 -8.27
CA GLY A 47 13.03 9.80 -9.41
C GLY A 47 11.96 10.69 -10.03
N ARG A 48 12.31 11.42 -11.11
CA ARG A 48 11.43 12.45 -11.71
C ARG A 48 10.14 11.90 -12.33
N GLN A 49 10.12 10.61 -12.65
CA GLN A 49 9.01 9.92 -13.29
C GLN A 49 8.07 9.25 -12.28
N VAL A 50 8.34 9.37 -10.98
CA VAL A 50 7.51 8.75 -9.94
C VAL A 50 6.90 9.84 -9.09
N MET A 51 5.59 9.79 -8.96
CA MET A 51 4.84 10.59 -8.00
C MET A 51 4.15 9.65 -7.03
N GLY A 52 4.38 9.84 -5.75
CA GLY A 52 3.72 8.98 -4.78
C GLY A 52 3.89 9.49 -3.37
N SER A 53 2.97 9.06 -2.52
CA SER A 53 3.01 9.32 -1.10
C SER A 53 2.61 8.08 -0.33
N LEU A 54 3.12 8.00 0.89
CA LEU A 54 2.73 7.01 1.86
C LEU A 54 2.31 7.75 3.12
N GLU A 55 1.24 7.29 3.76
CA GLU A 55 0.81 7.81 5.04
C GLU A 55 0.36 6.70 5.97
N THR A 56 0.55 6.95 7.26
CA THR A 56 0.12 6.09 8.35
C THR A 56 -0.76 6.90 9.29
N ILE A 57 -1.79 6.28 9.84
CA ILE A 57 -2.75 6.91 10.74
C ILE A 57 -2.97 6.00 11.95
N GLY A 58 -2.85 6.59 13.14
CA GLY A 58 -3.09 5.93 14.43
C GLY A 58 -2.35 6.62 15.55
N ASN A 59 -3.00 6.83 16.70
CA ASN A 59 -2.35 7.45 17.86
C ASN A 59 -1.21 6.59 18.41
N GLN A 60 -1.28 5.27 18.21
CA GLN A 60 -0.21 4.32 18.53
C GLN A 60 0.48 3.89 17.23
N GLN A 61 1.67 4.44 16.96
CA GLN A 61 2.40 4.14 15.72
C GLN A 61 2.94 2.69 15.66
N GLY A 62 2.94 1.97 16.77
CA GLY A 62 3.22 0.53 16.81
C GLY A 62 2.03 -0.36 16.42
N ASP A 63 0.82 0.20 16.37
CA ASP A 63 -0.41 -0.49 16.01
C ASP A 63 -1.39 0.47 15.31
N LEU A 64 -1.09 0.74 14.04
CA LEU A 64 -1.80 1.67 13.18
C LEU A 64 -3.23 1.20 12.90
N ILE A 65 -4.09 2.18 12.67
CA ILE A 65 -5.45 1.96 12.16
C ILE A 65 -5.40 1.76 10.64
N ASN A 66 -4.60 2.58 9.96
CA ASN A 66 -4.51 2.60 8.51
C ASN A 66 -3.08 2.95 8.07
N LEU A 67 -2.61 2.27 7.04
CA LEU A 67 -1.56 2.74 6.14
C LEU A 67 -2.20 2.91 4.76
N GLY A 68 -2.03 4.07 4.15
CA GLY A 68 -2.52 4.35 2.81
C GLY A 68 -1.41 4.96 1.97
N GLY A 69 -1.53 4.84 0.65
CA GLY A 69 -0.60 5.49 -0.24
C GLY A 69 -1.07 5.45 -1.68
N GLN A 70 -0.31 6.13 -2.52
CA GLN A 70 -0.48 6.10 -3.96
C GLN A 70 0.89 6.09 -4.59
N CYS A 71 1.06 5.29 -5.64
CA CYS A 71 2.23 5.35 -6.50
C CYS A 71 1.77 5.53 -7.95
N ARG A 72 2.33 6.51 -8.65
CA ARG A 72 2.11 6.74 -10.07
C ARG A 72 3.46 6.86 -10.74
N GLU A 73 3.59 6.27 -11.91
CA GLU A 73 4.83 6.23 -12.68
C GLU A 73 4.53 6.67 -14.11
N PHE A 74 5.40 7.50 -14.66
CA PHE A 74 5.24 8.10 -15.99
C PHE A 74 6.37 7.63 -16.91
N ASP A 75 6.07 7.44 -18.19
CA ASP A 75 7.09 7.18 -19.20
C ASP A 75 7.91 8.43 -19.51
N LYS A 76 8.81 8.34 -20.50
CA LYS A 76 9.68 9.47 -20.88
C LYS A 76 8.94 10.57 -21.61
N GLN A 77 7.74 10.28 -22.10
CA GLN A 77 6.84 11.19 -22.79
C GLN A 77 5.89 11.89 -21.80
N GLY A 78 5.96 11.54 -20.50
CA GLY A 78 5.08 12.09 -19.47
C GLY A 78 3.70 11.43 -19.44
N MET A 79 3.50 10.33 -20.16
CA MET A 79 2.28 9.55 -20.11
C MET A 79 2.34 8.60 -18.92
N GLU A 80 1.25 8.51 -18.17
CA GLU A 80 1.18 7.59 -17.04
C GLU A 80 1.25 6.14 -17.52
N LEU A 81 2.18 5.38 -16.94
CA LEU A 81 2.18 3.93 -17.05
C LEU A 81 0.92 3.42 -16.36
N LYS A 82 0.04 2.76 -17.13
CA LYS A 82 -1.27 2.30 -16.61
C LYS A 82 -1.12 1.64 -15.23
N PRO A 83 -1.79 2.16 -14.19
CA PRO A 83 -1.53 1.76 -12.81
C PRO A 83 -1.93 0.33 -12.41
N ALA A 84 -2.61 -0.43 -13.28
CA ALA A 84 -2.77 -1.87 -13.08
C ALA A 84 -2.76 -2.68 -14.40
N PRO A 85 -1.93 -3.75 -14.48
CA PRO A 85 -0.86 -4.05 -13.55
C PRO A 85 0.35 -3.17 -13.90
N TRP A 86 0.95 -2.51 -12.89
CA TRP A 86 2.26 -1.92 -13.09
C TRP A 86 3.23 -2.98 -13.64
N PRO A 87 4.01 -2.66 -14.70
CA PRO A 87 5.00 -3.59 -15.22
C PRO A 87 5.96 -4.08 -14.13
N LYS A 88 6.40 -5.34 -14.15
CA LYS A 88 7.38 -5.87 -13.17
C LYS A 88 8.66 -5.04 -13.09
N THR A 89 9.02 -4.40 -14.20
CA THR A 89 10.18 -3.52 -14.34
C THR A 89 9.93 -2.09 -13.86
N SER A 90 8.71 -1.74 -13.47
CA SER A 90 8.36 -0.41 -12.99
C SER A 90 8.79 -0.22 -11.53
N PHE A 91 9.06 1.04 -11.17
CA PHE A 91 9.32 1.41 -9.79
C PHE A 91 8.11 1.12 -8.88
N CYS A 92 6.90 1.50 -9.28
CA CYS A 92 5.70 1.31 -8.44
C CYS A 92 5.42 -0.17 -8.14
N HIS A 93 5.65 -1.06 -9.11
CA HIS A 93 5.58 -2.50 -8.87
C HIS A 93 6.56 -2.94 -7.77
N ARG A 94 7.85 -2.61 -7.92
CA ARG A 94 8.89 -2.99 -6.93
C ARG A 94 8.65 -2.37 -5.57
N PHE A 95 8.16 -1.13 -5.53
CA PHE A 95 7.78 -0.47 -4.28
C PHE A 95 6.67 -1.25 -3.58
N PHE A 96 5.61 -1.62 -4.30
CA PHE A 96 4.48 -2.36 -3.74
C PHE A 96 4.89 -3.76 -3.25
N VAL A 97 5.72 -4.49 -4.02
CA VAL A 97 6.29 -5.77 -3.57
C VAL A 97 7.09 -5.60 -2.28
N ARG A 98 7.91 -4.54 -2.17
CA ARG A 98 8.71 -4.28 -0.96
C ARG A 98 7.86 -3.87 0.23
N LEU A 99 6.76 -3.16 0.01
CA LEU A 99 5.76 -2.91 1.04
C LEU A 99 5.14 -4.23 1.53
N MET A 100 4.76 -5.12 0.61
CA MET A 100 4.26 -6.47 0.97
C MET A 100 5.31 -7.30 1.72
N ALA A 101 6.60 -7.15 1.41
CA ALA A 101 7.67 -7.85 2.14
C ALA A 101 7.78 -7.42 3.62
N ASN A 102 7.24 -6.24 3.98
CA ASN A 102 7.11 -5.80 5.36
C ASN A 102 5.78 -6.22 6.02
N THR A 103 4.89 -6.89 5.27
CA THR A 103 3.52 -7.22 5.71
C THR A 103 3.24 -8.71 5.75
N VAL A 104 3.68 -9.47 4.75
CA VAL A 104 3.28 -10.86 4.51
C VAL A 104 4.49 -11.77 4.27
N GLN A 105 4.32 -13.07 4.51
CA GLN A 105 5.37 -14.08 4.31
C GLN A 105 5.68 -14.36 2.83
N GLN A 106 4.71 -14.23 1.92
CA GLN A 106 4.87 -14.48 0.48
C GLN A 106 4.65 -13.21 -0.35
N PRO A 107 5.55 -12.21 -0.26
CA PRO A 107 5.30 -10.87 -0.79
C PRO A 107 5.09 -10.82 -2.30
N ASP A 108 5.89 -11.53 -3.09
CA ASP A 108 5.74 -11.56 -4.55
C ASP A 108 4.42 -12.20 -4.99
N ALA A 109 4.00 -13.28 -4.31
CA ALA A 109 2.75 -13.97 -4.62
C ALA A 109 1.54 -13.09 -4.28
N VAL A 110 1.53 -12.48 -3.10
CA VAL A 110 0.46 -11.57 -2.67
C VAL A 110 0.42 -10.33 -3.54
N ALA A 111 1.56 -9.68 -3.83
CA ALA A 111 1.60 -8.52 -4.71
C ALA A 111 1.10 -8.85 -6.13
N SER A 112 1.51 -9.99 -6.68
CA SER A 112 1.04 -10.45 -8.00
C SER A 112 -0.46 -10.68 -8.03
N LEU A 113 -1.02 -11.30 -6.99
CA LEU A 113 -2.45 -11.53 -6.86
C LEU A 113 -3.22 -10.21 -6.75
N MET A 114 -2.74 -9.28 -5.92
CA MET A 114 -3.34 -7.95 -5.74
C MET A 114 -3.36 -7.16 -7.04
N LEU A 115 -2.23 -7.13 -7.78
CA LEU A 115 -2.12 -6.43 -9.06
C LEU A 115 -3.05 -7.03 -10.13
N ALA A 116 -3.09 -8.36 -10.23
CA ALA A 116 -4.00 -9.05 -11.15
C ALA A 116 -5.47 -8.85 -10.78
N GLY A 117 -5.78 -8.82 -9.48
CA GLY A 117 -7.11 -8.53 -8.97
C GLY A 117 -7.55 -7.09 -9.27
N ALA A 118 -6.70 -6.11 -9.00
CA ALA A 118 -6.95 -4.69 -9.26
C ALA A 118 -7.18 -4.41 -10.76
N GLN A 119 -6.43 -5.08 -11.63
CA GLN A 119 -6.63 -5.00 -13.08
C GLN A 119 -8.04 -5.46 -13.49
N ARG A 120 -8.56 -6.55 -12.90
CA ARG A 120 -9.89 -7.09 -13.20
C ARG A 120 -11.02 -6.24 -12.60
N ALA A 121 -10.74 -5.54 -11.51
CA ALA A 121 -11.69 -4.66 -10.83
C ALA A 121 -12.04 -3.40 -11.64
N ALA A 122 -11.26 -3.07 -12.68
CA ALA A 122 -11.44 -1.99 -13.65
C ALA A 122 -11.58 -0.57 -13.06
N THR A 123 -12.69 -0.28 -12.37
CA THR A 123 -13.00 1.01 -11.72
C THR A 123 -13.14 0.91 -10.20
N SER A 124 -13.01 -0.28 -9.63
CA SER A 124 -13.01 -0.49 -8.18
C SER A 124 -11.64 -0.96 -7.69
N SER A 125 -11.58 -1.32 -6.41
CA SER A 125 -10.41 -1.90 -5.80
C SER A 125 -10.56 -3.41 -5.63
N PHE A 126 -9.42 -4.08 -5.62
CA PHE A 126 -9.33 -5.46 -5.19
C PHE A 126 -8.86 -5.50 -3.74
N ARG A 127 -9.57 -6.29 -2.92
CA ARG A 127 -9.31 -6.40 -1.49
C ARG A 127 -9.11 -7.86 -1.11
N MET A 128 -8.13 -8.08 -0.25
CA MET A 128 -7.90 -9.35 0.44
C MET A 128 -7.93 -9.10 1.95
N GLU A 129 -8.48 -10.04 2.70
CA GLU A 129 -8.58 -9.95 4.16
C GLU A 129 -7.93 -11.18 4.80
N GLN A 130 -7.27 -10.98 5.93
CA GLN A 130 -6.71 -12.03 6.77
C GLN A 130 -6.86 -11.61 8.24
N GLY A 131 -7.77 -12.27 8.95
CA GLY A 131 -8.16 -11.88 10.29
C GLY A 131 -8.67 -10.43 10.32
N ASP A 132 -8.09 -9.60 11.18
CA ASP A 132 -8.48 -8.18 11.33
C ASP A 132 -7.75 -7.24 10.36
N ILE A 133 -6.98 -7.76 9.40
CA ILE A 133 -6.24 -6.94 8.43
C ILE A 133 -6.86 -7.07 7.04
N SER A 134 -7.15 -5.94 6.42
CA SER A 134 -7.46 -5.85 4.99
C SER A 134 -6.33 -5.18 4.24
N ILE A 135 -6.01 -5.70 3.06
CA ILE A 135 -5.11 -5.10 2.08
C ILE A 135 -5.94 -4.81 0.83
N GLU A 136 -5.85 -3.59 0.32
CA GLU A 136 -6.63 -3.13 -0.83
C GLU A 136 -5.71 -2.45 -1.84
N LEU A 137 -5.95 -2.70 -3.12
CA LEU A 137 -5.27 -2.05 -4.24
C LEU A 137 -6.31 -1.65 -5.29
N ALA A 138 -6.34 -0.37 -5.64
CA ALA A 138 -7.16 0.18 -6.70
C ALA A 138 -6.39 0.20 -8.03
N SER A 139 -7.15 0.18 -9.14
CA SER A 139 -6.58 0.17 -10.49
C SER A 139 -5.82 1.45 -10.85
N ASP A 140 -6.03 2.55 -10.11
CA ASP A 140 -5.39 3.86 -10.23
C ASP A 140 -4.15 4.04 -9.33
N GLY A 141 -3.71 2.96 -8.68
CA GLY A 141 -2.48 2.94 -7.92
C GLY A 141 -2.60 3.35 -6.45
N TYR A 142 -3.81 3.64 -5.96
CA TYR A 142 -4.04 3.74 -4.53
C TYR A 142 -3.99 2.36 -3.87
N PHE A 143 -3.35 2.30 -2.71
CA PHE A 143 -3.32 1.09 -1.90
C PHE A 143 -3.52 1.43 -0.43
N PHE A 144 -4.07 0.45 0.30
CA PHE A 144 -4.36 0.60 1.72
C PHE A 144 -4.15 -0.71 2.48
N MET A 145 -3.73 -0.58 3.73
CA MET A 145 -3.71 -1.65 4.72
C MET A 145 -4.42 -1.16 5.98
N ARG A 146 -5.46 -1.86 6.41
CA ARG A 146 -6.36 -1.37 7.47
C ARG A 146 -6.69 -2.45 8.49
N ARG A 147 -6.82 -2.03 9.74
CA ARG A 147 -7.50 -2.80 10.79
C ARG A 147 -9.01 -2.72 10.57
N VAL A 148 -9.65 -3.84 10.20
CA VAL A 148 -11.08 -3.89 9.85
C VAL A 148 -11.95 -3.44 11.02
N SER A 149 -11.65 -3.92 12.22
CA SER A 149 -12.32 -3.57 13.49
C SER A 149 -12.24 -2.09 13.88
N ARG A 150 -11.33 -1.32 13.24
CA ARG A 150 -11.09 0.09 13.52
C ARG A 150 -11.55 1.02 12.40
N ILE A 151 -12.13 0.47 11.33
CA ILE A 151 -12.73 1.28 10.26
C ILE A 151 -13.94 2.03 10.85
N GLY A 152 -13.93 3.36 10.74
CA GLY A 152 -14.99 4.23 11.25
C GLY A 152 -14.66 4.95 12.56
N GLN A 153 -13.62 4.52 13.29
CA GLN A 153 -13.07 5.24 14.46
C GLN A 153 -12.20 6.43 14.06
#